data_AF-A0A5C4LSG7-F1
#
_entry.id   AF-A0A5C4LSG7-F1
#
_cell.length_a   1.000
_cell.length_b   1.000
_cell.length_c   1.000
_cell.angle_alpha   90.00
_cell.angle_beta   90.00
_cell.angle_gamma   90.00
#
_symmetry.space_group_name_H-M   'P 1'
#
loop_
_entity.id
_entity.type
_entity.pdbx_description
1 polymer ?
#
loop_
_entity_poly.entity_id
_entity_poly.type
_entity_poly.pdbx_seq_one_letter_code
_entity_poly.pdbx_strand_id
1 'polypeptide(L)'
;MKRTTLRKSLGAAGLAAGAAVAVCLAPSATAAQPMLTAMQRDFGLNAQQVQTRLAQESAAMNLAPAARSAAGPAFGGAWYDAPAGKLVVGVTDPAVAGAVRAAGADAVTVARTQAALDAAKSSLDGYAGQTAPKDVTGWYVDEKANTLVVTVKQGAANPAVQRFLDFAESTGPVRVDSVAAAPHLDAGDVVGGDAYYINDSARCSVGFSVNGGFVSAGHCGSAGDSVTGPDGSAMGTFKSSSFPGNDYSFVQTNSSWTPTSTVDGYGNGDVTVAGSTAAAVGSSVCRSGSTSGWHCGTIQATNQTVNYSEGTVSGLTQTNACAEPGDSGGSWVSGNQAQGVTSGGSGDCTSGGTTFFQPVNEILSAYGLSLVTG
;
A
#
# COMPACT_ATOMS: atom_id res chain seq x y z
N MET A 1 2.90 65.02 65.21
CA MET A 1 3.24 65.07 63.76
C MET A 1 3.06 63.69 63.15
N LYS A 2 2.58 63.58 61.90
CA LYS A 2 2.44 62.30 61.18
C LYS A 2 3.81 61.74 60.80
N ARG A 3 4.01 60.41 60.92
CA ARG A 3 4.64 59.59 59.86
C ARG A 3 4.36 58.09 60.06
N THR A 4 4.03 57.46 58.95
CA THR A 4 3.65 56.05 58.75
C THR A 4 4.87 55.18 58.41
N THR A 5 4.76 53.87 58.65
CA THR A 5 5.30 52.68 57.91
C THR A 5 5.58 51.54 58.91
N LEU A 6 5.40 50.24 58.64
CA LEU A 6 4.88 49.52 57.47
C LEU A 6 4.19 48.22 57.97
N ARG A 7 3.19 47.68 57.25
CA ARG A 7 2.58 46.37 57.59
C ARG A 7 3.42 45.20 57.09
N LYS A 8 3.59 44.16 57.92
CA LYS A 8 3.84 42.77 57.50
C LYS A 8 2.84 41.86 58.22
N SER A 9 1.97 41.21 57.46
CA SER A 9 1.03 40.19 57.95
C SER A 9 1.64 38.80 57.77
N LEU A 10 1.63 37.99 58.83
CA LEU A 10 1.99 36.58 58.75
C LEU A 10 0.91 35.81 57.98
N GLY A 11 1.32 34.93 57.07
CA GLY A 11 0.45 33.91 56.50
C GLY A 11 0.40 32.69 57.42
N ALA A 12 -0.79 32.24 57.81
CA ALA A 12 -0.97 31.01 58.56
C ALA A 12 -1.00 29.80 57.61
N ALA A 13 -0.19 28.78 57.88
CA ALA A 13 -0.18 27.54 57.12
C ALA A 13 -1.29 26.61 57.65
N GLY A 14 -2.31 26.33 56.82
CA GLY A 14 -3.30 25.29 57.06
C GLY A 14 -2.90 24.01 56.33
N LEU A 15 -2.66 22.92 57.07
CA LEU A 15 -2.50 21.60 56.47
C LEU A 15 -3.85 21.09 55.97
N ALA A 16 -3.95 20.76 54.68
CA ALA A 16 -5.00 19.93 54.13
C ALA A 16 -4.39 18.60 53.67
N ALA A 17 -4.72 17.51 54.36
CA ALA A 17 -4.27 16.17 53.99
C ALA A 17 -5.08 15.66 52.78
N GLY A 18 -4.54 15.86 51.58
CA GLY A 18 -5.11 15.30 50.35
C GLY A 18 -4.71 13.83 50.19
N ALA A 19 -5.65 12.91 50.35
CA ALA A 19 -5.47 11.50 49.99
C ALA A 19 -5.45 11.36 48.46
N ALA A 20 -4.25 11.37 47.87
CA ALA A 20 -4.07 11.12 46.45
C ALA A 20 -4.28 9.63 46.14
N VAL A 21 -5.51 9.27 45.74
CA VAL A 21 -5.79 7.94 45.18
C VAL A 21 -5.13 7.87 43.80
N ALA A 22 -3.96 7.22 43.73
CA ALA A 22 -3.30 6.90 42.48
C ALA A 22 -4.10 5.82 41.74
N VAL A 23 -5.09 6.24 40.95
CA VAL A 23 -5.77 5.36 40.00
C VAL A 23 -4.76 4.97 38.93
N CYS A 24 -4.19 3.77 39.08
CA CYS A 24 -3.45 3.14 38.01
C CYS A 24 -4.44 2.83 36.87
N LEU A 25 -4.45 3.69 35.85
CA LEU A 25 -5.14 3.41 34.59
C LEU A 25 -4.42 2.26 33.89
N ALA A 26 -4.82 1.03 34.22
CA ALA A 26 -4.55 -0.12 33.36
C ALA A 26 -5.15 0.19 31.98
N PRO A 27 -4.42 -0.02 30.86
CA PRO A 27 -4.95 0.24 29.53
C PRO A 27 -6.21 -0.58 29.31
N SER A 28 -7.29 0.10 28.93
CA SER A 28 -8.65 -0.44 28.94
C SER A 28 -8.78 -1.70 28.08
N ALA A 29 -9.30 -2.78 28.67
CA ALA A 29 -9.48 -4.10 28.02
C ALA A 29 -10.36 -4.07 26.76
N THR A 30 -11.07 -2.97 26.50
CA THR A 30 -11.87 -2.73 25.29
C THR A 30 -11.01 -2.52 24.03
N ALA A 31 -9.80 -1.97 24.13
CA ALA A 31 -8.95 -1.69 22.97
C ALA A 31 -8.35 -2.97 22.34
N ALA A 32 -8.25 -4.06 23.10
CA ALA A 32 -7.63 -5.32 22.66
C ALA A 32 -8.60 -6.28 21.94
N GLN A 33 -9.91 -6.06 21.97
CA GLN A 33 -10.90 -7.05 21.50
C GLN A 33 -10.83 -7.42 20.00
N PRO A 34 -10.54 -6.49 19.06
CA PRO A 34 -10.30 -6.87 17.67
C PRO A 34 -9.09 -7.80 17.51
N MET A 35 -8.00 -7.53 18.24
CA MET A 35 -6.79 -8.35 18.24
C MET A 35 -7.06 -9.74 18.85
N LEU A 36 -7.77 -9.81 19.97
CA LEU A 36 -8.15 -11.09 20.59
C LEU A 36 -8.97 -11.97 19.62
N THR A 37 -9.95 -11.36 18.94
CA THR A 37 -10.79 -12.06 17.95
C THR A 37 -9.98 -12.56 16.76
N ALA A 38 -9.04 -11.74 16.24
CA ALA A 38 -8.12 -12.14 15.18
C ALA A 38 -7.21 -13.31 15.63
N MET A 39 -6.59 -13.22 16.82
CA MET A 39 -5.74 -14.30 17.35
C MET A 39 -6.50 -15.62 17.56
N GLN A 40 -7.78 -15.57 17.96
CA GLN A 40 -8.62 -16.77 18.05
C GLN A 40 -8.82 -17.42 16.67
N ARG A 41 -9.16 -16.62 15.66
CA ARG A 41 -9.38 -17.07 14.27
C ARG A 41 -8.09 -17.61 13.65
N ASP A 42 -7.00 -16.84 13.72
CA ASP A 42 -5.78 -17.06 12.93
C ASP A 42 -4.85 -18.11 13.54
N PHE A 43 -4.88 -18.28 14.87
CA PHE A 43 -4.11 -19.32 15.56
C PHE A 43 -4.95 -20.53 16.00
N GLY A 44 -6.26 -20.55 15.69
CA GLY A 44 -7.17 -21.63 16.09
C GLY A 44 -7.34 -21.77 17.61
N LEU A 45 -7.20 -20.67 18.35
CA LEU A 45 -7.20 -20.64 19.81
C LEU A 45 -8.57 -20.24 20.37
N ASN A 46 -8.93 -20.78 21.53
CA ASN A 46 -10.06 -20.26 22.31
C ASN A 46 -9.66 -18.99 23.09
N ALA A 47 -10.65 -18.24 23.58
CA ALA A 47 -10.42 -16.97 24.26
C ALA A 47 -9.47 -17.08 25.47
N GLN A 48 -9.57 -18.16 26.26
CA GLN A 48 -8.69 -18.39 27.41
C GLN A 48 -7.24 -18.66 26.95
N GLN A 49 -7.06 -19.45 25.90
CA GLN A 49 -5.74 -19.72 25.32
C GLN A 49 -5.07 -18.45 24.76
N VAL A 50 -5.83 -17.55 24.11
CA VAL A 50 -5.30 -16.26 23.65
C VAL A 50 -4.88 -15.38 24.82
N GLN A 51 -5.68 -15.30 25.89
CA GLN A 51 -5.31 -14.55 27.11
C GLN A 51 -4.05 -15.12 27.78
N THR A 52 -3.96 -16.46 27.90
CA THR A 52 -2.76 -17.13 28.42
C THR A 52 -1.53 -16.83 27.57
N ARG A 53 -1.66 -16.92 26.24
CA ARG A 53 -0.58 -16.63 25.30
C ARG A 53 -0.10 -15.19 25.39
N LEU A 54 -1.00 -14.20 25.43
CA LEU A 54 -0.63 -12.79 25.58
C LEU A 54 0.06 -12.51 26.92
N ALA A 55 -0.35 -13.17 28.01
CA ALA A 55 0.34 -13.06 29.30
C ALA A 55 1.75 -13.66 29.25
N GLN A 56 1.94 -14.79 28.57
CA GLN A 56 3.23 -15.44 28.37
C GLN A 56 4.16 -14.64 27.43
N GLU A 57 3.65 -14.11 26.33
CA GLU A 57 4.37 -13.22 25.41
C GLU A 57 4.78 -11.92 26.13
N SER A 58 3.89 -11.33 26.93
CA SER A 58 4.20 -10.18 27.78
C SER A 58 5.29 -10.49 28.82
N ALA A 59 5.22 -11.63 29.49
CA ALA A 59 6.28 -12.08 30.39
C ALA A 59 7.62 -12.25 29.65
N ALA A 60 7.62 -12.89 28.48
CA ALA A 60 8.81 -13.08 27.66
C ALA A 60 9.45 -11.74 27.23
N MET A 61 8.65 -10.78 26.77
CA MET A 61 9.12 -9.44 26.42
C MET A 61 9.75 -8.71 27.60
N ASN A 62 9.15 -8.80 28.79
CA ASN A 62 9.67 -8.16 30.01
C ASN A 62 10.97 -8.81 30.54
N LEU A 63 11.14 -10.13 30.35
CA LEU A 63 12.35 -10.85 30.78
C LEU A 63 13.53 -10.70 29.81
N ALA A 64 13.26 -10.43 28.52
CA ALA A 64 14.29 -10.43 27.47
C ALA A 64 15.51 -9.53 27.74
N PRO A 65 15.39 -8.27 28.24
CA PRO A 65 16.55 -7.45 28.55
C PRO A 65 17.44 -8.03 29.66
N ALA A 66 16.82 -8.60 30.71
CA ALA A 66 17.53 -9.21 31.82
C ALA A 66 18.22 -10.53 31.40
N ALA A 67 17.52 -11.38 30.65
CA ALA A 67 18.07 -12.62 30.13
C ALA A 67 19.22 -12.39 29.12
N ARG A 68 19.11 -11.38 28.26
CA ARG A 68 20.21 -10.94 27.37
C ARG A 68 21.41 -10.41 28.16
N SER A 69 21.18 -9.61 29.20
CA SER A 69 22.24 -9.13 30.10
C SER A 69 22.96 -10.28 30.82
N ALA A 70 22.19 -11.27 31.31
CA ALA A 70 22.72 -12.47 31.96
C ALA A 70 23.53 -13.39 31.01
N ALA A 71 23.19 -13.42 29.72
CA ALA A 71 23.97 -14.12 28.70
C ALA A 71 25.26 -13.36 28.30
N GLY A 72 25.27 -12.03 28.45
CA GLY A 72 26.46 -11.20 28.20
C GLY A 72 27.03 -11.38 26.78
N PRO A 73 28.37 -11.43 26.63
CA PRO A 73 29.02 -11.66 25.33
C PRO A 73 28.66 -12.99 24.65
N ALA A 74 28.15 -13.98 25.40
CA ALA A 74 27.78 -15.29 24.88
C ALA A 74 26.36 -15.33 24.27
N PHE A 75 25.61 -14.22 24.31
CA PHE A 75 24.25 -14.12 23.76
C PHE A 75 24.20 -14.45 22.27
N GLY A 76 23.33 -15.40 21.88
CA GLY A 76 23.22 -15.98 20.55
C GLY A 76 21.84 -15.85 19.87
N GLY A 77 20.97 -14.96 20.39
CA GLY A 77 19.59 -14.77 19.96
C GLY A 77 18.57 -15.10 21.06
N ALA A 78 17.32 -14.65 20.91
CA ALA A 78 16.24 -14.91 21.85
C ALA A 78 14.85 -14.91 21.18
N TRP A 79 14.15 -16.04 21.25
CA TRP A 79 12.83 -16.22 20.64
C TRP A 79 11.78 -16.65 21.67
N TYR A 80 10.51 -16.36 21.37
CA TYR A 80 9.38 -16.92 22.10
C TYR A 80 9.08 -18.33 21.59
N ASP A 81 9.15 -19.32 22.46
CA ASP A 81 8.69 -20.67 22.16
C ASP A 81 7.21 -20.80 22.56
N ALA A 82 6.33 -20.64 21.56
CA ALA A 82 4.89 -20.65 21.78
C ALA A 82 4.34 -21.97 22.34
N PRO A 83 4.82 -23.17 21.94
CA PRO A 83 4.49 -24.42 22.61
C PRO A 83 4.90 -24.48 24.09
N ALA A 84 6.07 -23.96 24.46
CA ALA A 84 6.54 -23.94 25.84
C ALA A 84 5.98 -22.75 26.67
N GLY A 85 5.44 -21.72 26.02
CA GLY A 85 4.91 -20.52 26.65
C GLY A 85 5.99 -19.63 27.29
N LYS A 86 7.21 -19.61 26.72
CA LYS A 86 8.40 -19.04 27.36
C LYS A 86 9.34 -18.32 26.39
N LEU A 87 10.14 -17.40 26.93
CA LEU A 87 11.35 -16.92 26.29
C LEU A 87 12.44 -18.01 26.32
N VAL A 88 13.06 -18.27 25.17
CA VAL A 88 14.28 -19.09 25.05
C VAL A 88 15.41 -18.18 24.58
N VAL A 89 16.57 -18.30 25.22
CA VAL A 89 17.79 -17.57 24.85
C VAL A 89 18.86 -18.57 24.39
N GLY A 90 19.41 -18.33 23.21
CA GLY A 90 20.61 -19.00 22.73
C GLY A 90 21.85 -18.46 23.45
N VAL A 91 22.71 -19.36 23.94
CA VAL A 91 24.03 -19.00 24.50
C VAL A 91 25.14 -19.83 23.86
N THR A 92 26.26 -19.21 23.51
CA THR A 92 27.43 -19.93 22.98
C THR A 92 28.29 -20.57 24.07
N ASP A 93 28.22 -20.04 25.29
CA ASP A 93 28.87 -20.59 26.48
C ASP A 93 27.83 -21.23 27.41
N PRO A 94 27.84 -22.56 27.60
CA PRO A 94 26.96 -23.23 28.56
C PRO A 94 27.10 -22.73 30.01
N ALA A 95 28.22 -22.12 30.40
CA ALA A 95 28.45 -21.63 31.75
C ALA A 95 27.46 -20.51 32.16
N VAL A 96 27.06 -19.64 31.22
CA VAL A 96 26.09 -18.56 31.50
C VAL A 96 24.63 -19.03 31.49
N ALA A 97 24.35 -20.26 31.03
CA ALA A 97 22.98 -20.79 30.96
C ALA A 97 22.27 -20.86 32.32
N GLY A 98 23.03 -20.95 33.43
CA GLY A 98 22.47 -20.85 34.78
C GLY A 98 21.96 -19.45 35.12
N ALA A 99 22.70 -18.41 34.73
CA ALA A 99 22.31 -17.01 34.96
C ALA A 99 21.09 -16.62 34.12
N VAL A 100 21.02 -17.08 32.87
CA VAL A 100 19.85 -16.90 31.99
C VAL A 100 18.59 -17.55 32.58
N ARG A 101 18.70 -18.76 33.13
CA ARG A 101 17.58 -19.44 33.82
C ARG A 101 17.18 -18.75 35.12
N ALA A 102 18.14 -18.20 35.87
CA ALA A 102 17.85 -17.37 37.04
C ALA A 102 17.13 -16.05 36.66
N ALA A 103 17.33 -15.55 35.44
CA ALA A 103 16.59 -14.43 34.86
C ALA A 103 15.21 -14.83 34.27
N GLY A 104 14.75 -16.08 34.48
CA GLY A 104 13.40 -16.53 34.12
C GLY A 104 13.20 -17.03 32.68
N ALA A 105 14.25 -17.03 31.85
CA ALA A 105 14.21 -17.57 30.49
C ALA A 105 14.75 -19.01 30.43
N ASP A 106 14.28 -19.81 29.48
CA ASP A 106 14.96 -21.07 29.16
C ASP A 106 16.24 -20.78 28.35
N ALA A 107 17.26 -21.63 28.51
CA ALA A 107 18.57 -21.43 27.90
C ALA A 107 19.00 -22.67 27.11
N VAL A 108 19.39 -22.47 25.85
CA VAL A 108 19.87 -23.51 24.93
C VAL A 108 21.24 -23.14 24.36
N THR A 109 22.10 -24.14 24.11
CA THR A 109 23.42 -23.87 23.52
C THR A 109 23.31 -23.70 22.01
N VAL A 110 23.93 -22.65 21.47
CA VAL A 110 23.99 -22.34 20.03
C VAL A 110 25.43 -22.11 19.58
N ALA A 111 25.68 -22.11 18.26
CA ALA A 111 27.04 -22.10 17.71
C ALA A 111 27.68 -20.71 17.61
N ARG A 112 26.87 -19.64 17.50
CA ARG A 112 27.30 -18.27 17.18
C ARG A 112 26.62 -17.26 18.10
N THR A 113 27.35 -16.20 18.42
CA THR A 113 26.80 -15.05 19.12
C THR A 113 25.95 -14.22 18.15
N GLN A 114 24.95 -13.52 18.68
CA GLN A 114 24.12 -12.61 17.91
C GLN A 114 24.99 -11.54 17.24
N ALA A 115 25.99 -11.02 17.96
CA ALA A 115 26.91 -10.02 17.44
C ALA A 115 27.71 -10.50 16.20
N ALA A 116 28.05 -11.79 16.12
CA ALA A 116 28.70 -12.36 14.94
C ALA A 116 27.73 -12.49 13.75
N LEU A 117 26.48 -12.88 14.01
CA LEU A 117 25.42 -12.96 12.99
C LEU A 117 25.01 -11.57 12.47
N ASP A 118 24.89 -10.58 13.37
CA ASP A 118 24.61 -9.18 13.04
C ASP A 118 25.75 -8.58 12.19
N ALA A 119 27.01 -8.89 12.50
CA ALA A 119 28.16 -8.44 11.71
C ALA A 119 28.20 -9.07 10.30
N ALA A 120 27.86 -10.36 10.19
CA ALA A 120 27.71 -11.04 8.89
C ALA A 120 26.58 -10.42 8.07
N LYS A 121 25.39 -10.21 8.66
CA LYS A 121 24.26 -9.53 8.01
C LYS A 121 24.62 -8.11 7.58
N SER A 122 25.28 -7.33 8.43
CA SER A 122 25.70 -5.95 8.11
C SER A 122 26.70 -5.89 6.94
N SER A 123 27.59 -6.88 6.84
CA SER A 123 28.48 -7.03 5.69
C SER A 123 27.70 -7.34 4.40
N LEU A 124 26.67 -8.18 4.48
CA LEU A 124 25.78 -8.48 3.37
C LEU A 124 24.90 -7.28 2.98
N ASP A 125 24.37 -6.54 3.95
CA ASP A 125 23.60 -5.29 3.72
C ASP A 125 24.43 -4.28 2.91
N GLY A 126 25.70 -4.09 3.28
CA GLY A 126 26.62 -3.19 2.59
C GLY A 126 26.96 -3.62 1.16
N TYR A 127 27.10 -4.92 0.90
CA TYR A 127 27.29 -5.47 -0.44
C TYR A 127 26.02 -5.36 -1.29
N ALA A 128 24.86 -5.69 -0.71
CA ALA A 128 23.59 -5.80 -1.39
C ALA A 128 23.09 -4.47 -1.96
N GLY A 129 23.31 -3.35 -1.27
CA GLY A 129 22.78 -2.02 -1.63
C GLY A 129 23.11 -1.49 -3.03
N GLN A 130 24.02 -2.12 -3.77
CA GLN A 130 24.32 -1.83 -5.18
C GLN A 130 24.32 -3.06 -6.10
N THR A 131 24.24 -4.27 -5.55
CA THR A 131 24.57 -5.51 -6.29
C THR A 131 23.53 -6.62 -6.18
N ALA A 132 22.54 -6.49 -5.30
CA ALA A 132 21.52 -7.51 -5.07
C ALA A 132 20.77 -7.88 -6.38
N PRO A 133 20.86 -9.14 -6.84
CA PRO A 133 20.11 -9.60 -8.00
C PRO A 133 18.60 -9.62 -7.70
N LYS A 134 17.77 -9.34 -8.72
CA LYS A 134 16.30 -9.32 -8.60
C LYS A 134 15.69 -10.63 -8.06
N ASP A 135 16.37 -11.75 -8.29
CA ASP A 135 15.93 -13.08 -7.85
C ASP A 135 16.38 -13.41 -6.42
N VAL A 136 17.19 -12.56 -5.76
CA VAL A 136 17.43 -12.61 -4.32
C VAL A 136 16.36 -11.75 -3.65
N THR A 137 15.48 -12.38 -2.89
CA THR A 137 14.23 -11.76 -2.42
C THR A 137 14.28 -11.30 -0.97
N GLY A 138 15.38 -11.56 -0.25
CA GLY A 138 15.62 -11.07 1.11
C GLY A 138 16.74 -11.80 1.82
N TRP A 139 17.16 -11.30 2.99
CA TRP A 139 18.10 -11.97 3.89
C TRP A 139 17.91 -11.49 5.34
N TYR A 140 18.06 -12.41 6.30
CA TYR A 140 17.81 -12.14 7.72
C TYR A 140 18.60 -13.09 8.64
N VAL A 141 18.77 -12.71 9.91
CA VAL A 141 19.33 -13.61 10.94
C VAL A 141 18.19 -14.45 11.50
N ASP A 142 18.27 -15.76 11.33
CA ASP A 142 17.37 -16.70 11.99
C ASP A 142 17.95 -17.02 13.37
N GLU A 143 17.42 -16.38 14.42
CA GLU A 143 17.92 -16.54 15.78
C GLU A 143 17.73 -17.97 16.32
N LYS A 144 16.68 -18.69 15.88
CA LYS A 144 16.37 -20.05 16.34
C LYS A 144 17.23 -21.11 15.63
N ALA A 145 17.52 -20.92 14.34
CA ALA A 145 18.47 -21.74 13.59
C ALA A 145 19.94 -21.28 13.76
N ASN A 146 20.17 -20.11 14.37
CA ASN A 146 21.46 -19.50 14.66
C ASN A 146 22.38 -19.36 13.41
N THR A 147 21.78 -18.87 12.33
CA THR A 147 22.40 -18.73 11.00
C THR A 147 21.91 -17.49 10.26
N LEU A 148 22.71 -16.96 9.34
CA LEU A 148 22.23 -16.03 8.32
C LEU A 148 21.43 -16.82 7.28
N VAL A 149 20.29 -16.28 6.84
CA VAL A 149 19.44 -16.86 5.81
C VAL A 149 19.39 -15.91 4.62
N VAL A 150 19.52 -16.45 3.41
CA VAL A 150 19.28 -15.72 2.16
C VAL A 150 18.13 -16.40 1.42
N THR A 151 17.13 -15.63 1.04
CA THR A 151 15.95 -16.11 0.32
C THR A 151 16.09 -15.80 -1.16
N VAL A 152 15.88 -16.80 -2.01
CA VAL A 152 15.96 -16.68 -3.48
C VAL A 152 14.69 -17.20 -4.15
N LYS A 153 14.40 -16.71 -5.35
CA LYS A 153 13.31 -17.23 -6.17
C LYS A 153 13.63 -18.66 -6.64
N GLN A 154 12.64 -19.56 -6.58
CA GLN A 154 12.78 -20.93 -7.02
C GLN A 154 13.21 -20.98 -8.51
N GLY A 155 14.26 -21.75 -8.81
CA GLY A 155 14.83 -21.86 -10.16
C GLY A 155 15.85 -20.76 -10.52
N ALA A 156 16.14 -19.81 -9.63
CA ALA A 156 17.14 -18.77 -9.86
C ALA A 156 18.58 -19.32 -9.75
N ALA A 157 19.13 -19.75 -10.88
CA ALA A 157 20.50 -20.28 -10.99
C ALA A 157 21.45 -19.37 -11.82
N ASN A 158 21.16 -18.07 -11.90
CA ASN A 158 21.95 -17.15 -12.72
C ASN A 158 23.28 -16.76 -12.02
N PRO A 159 24.35 -16.42 -12.76
CA PRO A 159 25.66 -16.12 -12.16
C PRO A 159 25.70 -14.91 -11.21
N ALA A 160 24.71 -14.01 -11.24
CA ALA A 160 24.64 -12.91 -10.28
C ALA A 160 24.11 -13.37 -8.93
N VAL A 161 23.11 -14.26 -8.92
CA VAL A 161 22.64 -14.94 -7.69
C VAL A 161 23.77 -15.75 -7.07
N GLN A 162 24.51 -16.54 -7.86
CA GLN A 162 25.63 -17.31 -7.31
C GLN A 162 26.68 -16.41 -6.65
N ARG A 163 27.12 -15.32 -7.30
CA ARG A 163 28.07 -14.37 -6.70
C ARG A 163 27.56 -13.72 -5.41
N PHE A 164 26.25 -13.50 -5.29
CA PHE A 164 25.64 -12.97 -4.08
C PHE A 164 25.68 -14.01 -2.95
N LEU A 165 25.38 -15.27 -3.25
CA LEU A 165 25.49 -16.38 -2.31
C LEU A 165 26.94 -16.63 -1.88
N ASP A 166 27.89 -16.66 -2.83
CA ASP A 166 29.34 -16.78 -2.56
C ASP A 166 29.82 -15.68 -1.60
N PHE A 167 29.37 -14.44 -1.81
CA PHE A 167 29.68 -13.34 -0.90
C PHE A 167 29.05 -13.56 0.49
N ALA A 168 27.76 -13.94 0.55
CA ALA A 168 27.08 -14.18 1.80
C ALA A 168 27.76 -15.30 2.61
N GLU A 169 28.14 -16.42 1.98
CA GLU A 169 28.89 -17.52 2.58
C GLU A 169 30.29 -17.09 3.08
N SER A 170 30.93 -16.12 2.42
CA SER A 170 32.21 -15.55 2.88
C SER A 170 32.09 -14.76 4.20
N THR A 171 30.89 -14.29 4.55
CA THR A 171 30.63 -13.61 5.84
C THR A 171 30.38 -14.59 6.99
N GLY A 172 30.14 -15.87 6.68
CA GLY A 172 29.85 -16.94 7.63
C GLY A 172 28.83 -17.93 7.05
N PRO A 173 28.55 -19.06 7.72
CA PRO A 173 27.61 -20.05 7.19
C PRO A 173 26.20 -19.50 6.97
N VAL A 174 25.69 -19.71 5.76
CA VAL A 174 24.38 -19.25 5.28
C VAL A 174 23.48 -20.44 5.01
N ARG A 175 22.18 -20.27 5.28
CA ARG A 175 21.10 -21.14 4.79
C ARG A 175 20.42 -20.46 3.61
N VAL A 176 20.22 -21.18 2.51
CA VAL A 176 19.55 -20.64 1.32
C VAL A 176 18.13 -21.21 1.22
N ASP A 177 17.14 -20.33 1.27
CA ASP A 177 15.72 -20.68 1.18
C ASP A 177 15.15 -20.33 -0.20
N SER A 178 14.20 -21.12 -0.69
CA SER A 178 13.53 -20.88 -1.97
C SER A 178 12.08 -20.43 -1.77
N VAL A 179 11.68 -19.37 -2.47
CA VAL A 179 10.28 -18.90 -2.56
C VAL A 179 9.76 -19.00 -4.00
N ALA A 180 8.47 -19.29 -4.17
CA ALA A 180 7.85 -19.39 -5.49
C ALA A 180 7.76 -18.03 -6.22
N ALA A 181 7.59 -16.94 -5.47
CA ALA A 181 7.46 -15.58 -5.98
C ALA A 181 8.30 -14.60 -5.15
N ALA A 182 8.70 -13.48 -5.75
CA ALA A 182 9.33 -12.38 -5.05
C ALA A 182 8.27 -11.47 -4.40
N PRO A 183 8.54 -10.85 -3.25
CA PRO A 183 7.65 -9.85 -2.65
C PRO A 183 7.43 -8.66 -3.60
N HIS A 184 6.21 -8.14 -3.60
CA HIS A 184 5.83 -6.84 -4.18
C HIS A 184 5.22 -5.96 -3.09
N LEU A 185 5.08 -4.66 -3.35
CA LEU A 185 4.23 -3.80 -2.53
C LEU A 185 2.76 -4.14 -2.81
N ASP A 186 1.92 -4.12 -1.78
CA ASP A 186 0.48 -4.30 -1.94
C ASP A 186 -0.14 -3.06 -2.60
N ALA A 187 -0.75 -3.22 -3.78
CA ALA A 187 -1.57 -2.25 -4.49
C ALA A 187 -2.29 -2.92 -5.67
N GLY A 188 -3.22 -2.20 -6.30
CA GLY A 188 -4.18 -2.75 -7.25
C GLY A 188 -3.81 -2.69 -8.74
N ASP A 189 -4.68 -3.32 -9.53
CA ASP A 189 -4.76 -3.14 -10.97
C ASP A 189 -5.41 -1.78 -11.30
N VAL A 190 -4.97 -1.15 -12.39
CA VAL A 190 -5.65 0.00 -12.98
C VAL A 190 -6.59 -0.52 -14.06
N VAL A 191 -7.89 -0.35 -13.84
CA VAL A 191 -8.97 -0.82 -14.71
C VAL A 191 -9.77 0.39 -15.20
N GLY A 192 -10.13 0.41 -16.48
CA GLY A 192 -10.98 1.47 -17.04
C GLY A 192 -12.37 1.46 -16.40
N GLY A 193 -12.86 2.62 -15.97
CA GLY A 193 -14.10 2.81 -15.23
C GLY A 193 -13.91 3.05 -13.73
N ASP A 194 -12.84 2.53 -13.13
CA ASP A 194 -12.59 2.61 -11.68
C ASP A 194 -12.51 4.05 -11.17
N ALA A 195 -12.92 4.24 -9.91
CA ALA A 195 -12.73 5.51 -9.21
C ALA A 195 -11.25 5.80 -8.96
N TYR A 196 -10.84 7.04 -9.19
CA TYR A 196 -9.65 7.61 -8.59
C TYR A 196 -9.95 8.97 -7.97
N TYR A 197 -9.18 9.34 -6.96
CA TYR A 197 -9.37 10.57 -6.20
C TYR A 197 -8.23 11.55 -6.44
N ILE A 198 -8.57 12.84 -6.53
CA ILE A 198 -7.64 13.93 -6.83
C ILE A 198 -7.48 14.81 -5.60
N ASN A 199 -6.25 14.93 -5.10
CA ASN A 199 -5.92 15.66 -3.87
C ASN A 199 -6.89 15.34 -2.70
N ASP A 200 -7.33 14.08 -2.60
CA ASP A 200 -8.33 13.56 -1.64
C ASP A 200 -9.64 14.39 -1.54
N SER A 201 -10.02 15.08 -2.63
CA SER A 201 -11.11 16.08 -2.62
C SER A 201 -12.10 15.97 -3.78
N ALA A 202 -11.65 15.53 -4.96
CA ALA A 202 -12.50 15.26 -6.13
C ALA A 202 -12.40 13.78 -6.53
N ARG A 203 -13.42 13.28 -7.25
CA ARG A 203 -13.44 11.92 -7.83
C ARG A 203 -13.67 12.00 -9.33
N CYS A 204 -12.87 11.28 -10.08
CA CYS A 204 -13.11 10.95 -11.48
C CYS A 204 -12.96 9.44 -11.70
N SER A 205 -13.14 9.01 -12.94
CA SER A 205 -13.08 7.62 -13.34
C SER A 205 -11.91 7.39 -14.32
N VAL A 206 -11.21 6.27 -14.19
CA VAL A 206 -10.10 5.89 -15.07
C VAL A 206 -10.62 5.72 -16.51
N GLY A 207 -9.93 6.33 -17.48
CA GLY A 207 -10.28 6.20 -18.90
C GLY A 207 -9.71 4.93 -19.51
N PHE A 208 -8.42 4.93 -19.82
CA PHE A 208 -7.73 3.74 -20.32
C PHE A 208 -6.30 3.66 -19.81
N SER A 209 -5.87 2.46 -19.43
CA SER A 209 -4.47 2.15 -19.16
C SER A 209 -3.59 2.40 -20.39
N VAL A 210 -2.46 3.04 -20.13
CA VAL A 210 -1.36 3.26 -21.07
C VAL A 210 -0.05 2.83 -20.42
N ASN A 211 1.01 2.67 -21.21
CA ASN A 211 2.33 2.38 -20.66
C ASN A 211 2.77 3.47 -19.66
N GLY A 212 2.83 3.10 -18.37
CA GLY A 212 3.21 4.00 -17.27
C GLY A 212 2.07 4.77 -16.59
N GLY A 213 0.81 4.43 -16.85
CA GLY A 213 -0.33 4.99 -16.10
C GLY A 213 -1.66 4.87 -16.83
N PHE A 214 -2.48 5.93 -16.81
CA PHE A 214 -3.77 5.95 -17.50
C PHE A 214 -4.12 7.34 -18.05
N VAL A 215 -4.95 7.37 -19.10
CA VAL A 215 -5.59 8.60 -19.59
C VAL A 215 -6.94 8.83 -18.92
N SER A 216 -7.31 10.10 -18.76
CA SER A 216 -8.57 10.55 -18.17
C SER A 216 -8.97 11.91 -18.78
N ALA A 217 -10.01 12.57 -18.26
CA ALA A 217 -10.40 13.92 -18.66
C ALA A 217 -9.46 14.98 -18.06
N GLY A 218 -9.37 16.13 -18.72
CA GLY A 218 -8.51 17.25 -18.32
C GLY A 218 -9.09 18.06 -17.16
N HIS A 219 -10.40 18.27 -17.16
CA HIS A 219 -11.08 19.02 -16.09
C HIS A 219 -11.01 18.35 -14.70
N CYS A 220 -10.61 17.08 -14.62
CA CYS A 220 -10.46 16.33 -13.37
C CYS A 220 -9.28 16.79 -12.49
N GLY A 221 -8.26 17.44 -13.06
CA GLY A 221 -7.04 17.80 -12.32
C GLY A 221 -5.98 18.50 -13.16
N SER A 222 -5.08 19.20 -12.48
CA SER A 222 -3.95 19.94 -13.05
C SER A 222 -2.63 19.17 -12.95
N ALA A 223 -1.66 19.48 -13.80
CA ALA A 223 -0.34 18.85 -13.74
C ALA A 223 0.33 19.07 -12.37
N GLY A 224 0.70 17.97 -11.71
CA GLY A 224 1.24 17.95 -10.35
C GLY A 224 0.25 17.53 -9.26
N ASP A 225 -1.06 17.47 -9.54
CA ASP A 225 -2.04 16.99 -8.56
C ASP A 225 -1.82 15.52 -8.20
N SER A 226 -2.01 15.18 -6.93
CA SER A 226 -1.86 13.82 -6.41
C SER A 226 -3.08 12.97 -6.71
N VAL A 227 -2.84 11.68 -6.96
CA VAL A 227 -3.88 10.69 -7.23
C VAL A 227 -3.81 9.54 -6.24
N THR A 228 -4.93 9.27 -5.59
CA THR A 228 -5.15 8.12 -4.69
C THR A 228 -6.15 7.14 -5.31
N GLY A 229 -5.94 5.84 -5.07
CA GLY A 229 -6.81 4.77 -5.54
C GLY A 229 -8.08 4.58 -4.70
N PRO A 230 -8.98 3.67 -5.09
CA PRO A 230 -10.21 3.38 -4.35
C PRO A 230 -9.98 2.78 -2.94
N ASP A 231 -8.78 2.23 -2.69
CA ASP A 231 -8.33 1.77 -1.38
C ASP A 231 -7.70 2.88 -0.51
N GLY A 232 -7.60 4.11 -1.02
CA GLY A 232 -6.93 5.23 -0.38
C GLY A 232 -5.40 5.19 -0.45
N SER A 233 -4.80 4.22 -1.15
CA SER A 233 -3.35 4.18 -1.36
C SER A 233 -2.92 5.22 -2.40
N ALA A 234 -1.69 5.70 -2.30
CA ALA A 234 -1.12 6.57 -3.33
C ALA A 234 -1.02 5.78 -4.65
N MET A 235 -1.60 6.33 -5.72
CA MET A 235 -1.66 5.71 -7.05
C MET A 235 -0.74 6.40 -8.05
N GLY A 236 -0.66 7.73 -8.05
CA GLY A 236 0.10 8.47 -9.03
C GLY A 236 0.02 9.98 -8.91
N THR A 237 0.36 10.67 -10.00
CA THR A 237 0.18 12.12 -10.16
C THR A 237 -0.26 12.47 -11.58
N PHE A 238 -1.00 13.56 -11.73
CA PHE A 238 -1.28 14.14 -13.04
C PHE A 238 0.02 14.61 -13.69
N LYS A 239 0.44 13.90 -14.74
CA LYS A 239 1.67 14.22 -15.48
C LYS A 239 1.45 15.33 -16.50
N SER A 240 0.26 15.36 -17.10
CA SER A 240 -0.17 16.39 -18.04
C SER A 240 -1.70 16.47 -18.05
N SER A 241 -2.24 17.65 -18.27
CA SER A 241 -3.67 17.92 -18.38
C SER A 241 -3.90 19.09 -19.32
N SER A 242 -5.02 19.09 -20.04
CA SER A 242 -5.42 20.15 -20.97
C SER A 242 -6.94 20.32 -20.92
N PHE A 243 -7.39 21.44 -20.36
CA PHE A 243 -8.79 21.89 -20.35
C PHE A 243 -8.84 23.40 -20.05
N PRO A 244 -9.72 24.20 -20.71
CA PRO A 244 -10.59 23.86 -21.83
C PRO A 244 -9.82 23.81 -23.18
N GLY A 245 -10.52 23.97 -24.31
CA GLY A 245 -10.01 23.78 -25.68
C GLY A 245 -10.13 22.33 -26.12
N ASN A 246 -9.48 21.45 -25.37
CA ASN A 246 -9.64 20.00 -25.36
C ASN A 246 -10.06 19.56 -23.93
N ASP A 247 -10.32 18.28 -23.70
CA ASP A 247 -10.58 17.75 -22.35
C ASP A 247 -9.92 16.39 -22.12
N TYR A 248 -8.60 16.39 -21.89
CA TYR A 248 -7.84 15.18 -21.59
C TYR A 248 -6.70 15.39 -20.58
N SER A 249 -6.30 14.30 -19.93
CA SER A 249 -5.14 14.22 -19.06
C SER A 249 -4.43 12.87 -19.17
N PHE A 250 -3.19 12.83 -18.68
CA PHE A 250 -2.42 11.62 -18.42
C PHE A 250 -1.99 11.62 -16.96
N VAL A 251 -2.41 10.60 -16.22
CA VAL A 251 -1.96 10.31 -14.86
C VAL A 251 -0.85 9.28 -14.94
N GLN A 252 0.33 9.63 -14.46
CA GLN A 252 1.46 8.71 -14.33
C GLN A 252 1.32 7.95 -13.01
N THR A 253 1.25 6.62 -13.07
CA THR A 253 1.15 5.78 -11.87
C THR A 253 2.52 5.51 -11.26
N ASN A 254 2.53 5.18 -9.96
CA ASN A 254 3.71 4.65 -9.29
C ASN A 254 3.88 3.15 -9.56
N SER A 255 4.96 2.56 -9.06
CA SER A 255 5.32 1.14 -9.28
C SER A 255 4.41 0.13 -8.57
N SER A 256 3.49 0.58 -7.73
CA SER A 256 2.59 -0.30 -6.99
C SER A 256 1.34 -0.62 -7.81
N TRP A 257 0.88 0.31 -8.66
CA TRP A 257 -0.32 0.15 -9.48
C TRP A 257 -0.01 -0.37 -10.89
N THR A 258 -0.71 -1.42 -11.32
CA THR A 258 -0.43 -2.12 -12.59
C THR A 258 -1.46 -1.74 -13.68
N PRO A 259 -1.05 -1.04 -14.76
CA PRO A 259 -1.92 -0.79 -15.91
C PRO A 259 -2.40 -2.08 -16.61
N THR A 260 -3.71 -2.33 -16.63
CA THR A 260 -4.32 -3.51 -17.28
C THR A 260 -5.04 -3.14 -18.58
N SER A 261 -5.24 -4.11 -19.48
CA SER A 261 -6.06 -3.92 -20.69
C SER A 261 -7.56 -4.01 -20.45
N THR A 262 -8.04 -3.92 -19.21
CA THR A 262 -9.45 -4.16 -18.85
C THR A 262 -10.23 -2.86 -18.65
N VAL A 263 -11.50 -2.88 -19.04
CA VAL A 263 -12.53 -1.91 -18.63
C VAL A 263 -13.59 -2.68 -17.84
N ASP A 264 -13.91 -2.25 -16.62
CA ASP A 264 -14.93 -2.83 -15.75
C ASP A 264 -16.31 -2.70 -16.41
N GLY A 265 -17.01 -3.82 -16.57
CA GLY A 265 -18.38 -3.86 -17.07
C GLY A 265 -19.43 -3.57 -16.00
N TYR A 266 -19.04 -3.32 -14.75
CA TYR A 266 -19.90 -3.21 -13.57
C TYR A 266 -20.91 -4.37 -13.48
N GLY A 267 -20.42 -5.60 -13.67
CA GLY A 267 -21.22 -6.82 -13.69
C GLY A 267 -21.95 -7.13 -15.01
N ASN A 268 -21.84 -6.27 -16.04
CA ASN A 268 -22.38 -6.52 -17.39
C ASN A 268 -21.40 -7.29 -18.31
N GLY A 269 -20.21 -7.63 -17.79
CA GLY A 269 -19.13 -8.29 -18.51
C GLY A 269 -18.03 -7.30 -18.90
N ASP A 270 -16.82 -7.56 -18.41
CA ASP A 270 -15.67 -6.67 -18.62
C ASP A 270 -15.17 -6.71 -20.06
N VAL A 271 -14.60 -5.60 -20.51
CA VAL A 271 -14.07 -5.47 -21.88
C VAL A 271 -12.55 -5.42 -21.85
N THR A 272 -11.92 -6.46 -22.39
CA THR A 272 -10.51 -6.42 -22.77
C THR A 272 -10.34 -5.52 -24.00
N VAL A 273 -9.56 -4.46 -23.87
CA VAL A 273 -9.22 -3.51 -24.93
C VAL A 273 -8.17 -4.14 -25.85
N ALA A 274 -8.46 -4.19 -27.15
CA ALA A 274 -7.58 -4.74 -28.17
C ALA A 274 -7.04 -3.68 -29.15
N GLY A 275 -7.45 -2.41 -29.01
CA GLY A 275 -7.06 -1.31 -29.88
C GLY A 275 -7.95 -0.08 -29.73
N SER A 276 -7.80 0.89 -30.64
CA SER A 276 -8.51 2.17 -30.62
C SER A 276 -9.09 2.57 -31.99
N THR A 277 -9.57 1.60 -32.75
CA THR A 277 -10.27 1.86 -34.02
C THR A 277 -11.54 2.67 -33.76
N ALA A 278 -11.60 3.89 -34.29
CA ALA A 278 -12.73 4.79 -34.08
C ALA A 278 -14.00 4.28 -34.78
N ALA A 279 -15.10 4.21 -34.03
CA ALA A 279 -16.40 3.81 -34.53
C ALA A 279 -17.11 4.98 -35.23
N ALA A 280 -17.89 4.66 -36.27
CA ALA A 280 -18.61 5.67 -37.06
C ALA A 280 -19.88 6.17 -36.36
N VAL A 281 -20.39 7.34 -36.77
CA VAL A 281 -21.72 7.82 -36.37
C VAL A 281 -22.78 6.75 -36.66
N GLY A 282 -23.68 6.53 -35.70
CA GLY A 282 -24.67 5.45 -35.69
C GLY A 282 -24.21 4.15 -35.01
N SER A 283 -22.91 3.98 -34.74
CA SER A 283 -22.40 2.79 -34.04
C SER A 283 -22.86 2.76 -32.58
N SER A 284 -23.09 1.56 -32.06
CA SER A 284 -23.26 1.32 -30.61
C SER A 284 -21.98 1.63 -29.86
N VAL A 285 -22.09 2.32 -28.72
CA VAL A 285 -20.96 2.61 -27.84
C VAL A 285 -21.41 2.52 -26.39
N CYS A 286 -20.54 2.01 -25.51
CA CYS A 286 -20.79 1.87 -24.08
C CYS A 286 -19.75 2.63 -23.27
N ARG A 287 -20.13 3.09 -22.08
CA ARG A 287 -19.27 3.80 -21.13
C ARG A 287 -19.11 3.05 -19.81
N SER A 288 -17.92 3.14 -19.23
CA SER A 288 -17.62 2.75 -17.86
C SER A 288 -17.23 3.97 -17.01
N GLY A 289 -17.46 3.90 -15.70
CA GLY A 289 -17.35 5.05 -14.80
C GLY A 289 -17.99 4.81 -13.44
N SER A 290 -17.36 5.35 -12.41
CA SER A 290 -17.53 5.05 -10.99
C SER A 290 -18.75 5.67 -10.29
N THR A 291 -19.59 6.43 -11.01
CA THR A 291 -20.88 6.92 -10.49
C THR A 291 -22.03 6.07 -11.01
N SER A 292 -22.09 5.80 -12.31
CA SER A 292 -23.25 5.16 -12.97
C SER A 292 -22.95 3.83 -13.70
N GLY A 293 -21.91 3.07 -13.31
CA GLY A 293 -21.64 1.72 -13.85
C GLY A 293 -22.89 0.85 -14.11
N TRP A 294 -23.28 0.51 -15.36
CA TRP A 294 -22.66 0.78 -16.68
C TRP A 294 -23.73 1.07 -17.76
N HIS A 295 -23.39 1.83 -18.80
CA HIS A 295 -24.39 2.38 -19.76
C HIS A 295 -23.96 2.35 -21.22
N CYS A 296 -24.93 2.17 -22.13
CA CYS A 296 -24.73 2.10 -23.58
C CYS A 296 -25.71 3.00 -24.35
N GLY A 297 -25.31 3.39 -25.56
CA GLY A 297 -26.09 4.20 -26.49
C GLY A 297 -25.47 4.14 -27.89
N THR A 298 -25.62 5.22 -28.66
CA THR A 298 -25.08 5.34 -30.01
C THR A 298 -24.29 6.65 -30.19
N ILE A 299 -23.29 6.62 -31.06
CA ILE A 299 -22.59 7.82 -31.50
C ILE A 299 -23.54 8.64 -32.40
N GLN A 300 -23.86 9.87 -32.00
CA GLN A 300 -24.78 10.75 -32.71
C GLN A 300 -24.06 11.72 -33.66
N ALA A 301 -22.89 12.22 -33.24
CA ALA A 301 -22.07 13.11 -34.05
C ALA A 301 -20.61 13.11 -33.57
N THR A 302 -19.68 13.37 -34.48
CA THR A 302 -18.25 13.57 -34.20
C THR A 302 -17.84 15.02 -34.48
N ASN A 303 -16.69 15.46 -33.98
CA ASN A 303 -16.17 16.82 -34.15
C ASN A 303 -17.16 17.90 -33.65
N GLN A 304 -17.78 17.64 -32.49
CA GLN A 304 -18.66 18.57 -31.81
C GLN A 304 -17.86 19.61 -31.03
N THR A 305 -18.42 20.81 -30.95
CA THR A 305 -17.90 21.92 -30.14
C THR A 305 -18.90 22.23 -29.04
N VAL A 306 -18.49 22.08 -27.79
CA VAL A 306 -19.31 22.28 -26.59
C VAL A 306 -18.81 23.50 -25.84
N ASN A 307 -19.72 24.32 -25.32
CA ASN A 307 -19.39 25.50 -24.53
C ASN A 307 -19.71 25.22 -23.05
N TYR A 308 -18.70 24.84 -22.29
CA TYR A 308 -18.80 24.71 -20.83
C TYR A 308 -18.67 26.09 -20.16
N SER A 309 -18.98 26.16 -18.87
CA SER A 309 -18.81 27.36 -18.04
C SER A 309 -17.36 27.86 -18.00
N GLU A 310 -16.43 26.91 -18.06
CA GLU A 310 -14.98 27.07 -17.98
C GLU A 310 -14.36 27.45 -19.33
N GLY A 311 -15.05 27.14 -20.44
CA GLY A 311 -14.63 27.50 -21.80
C GLY A 311 -15.17 26.55 -22.87
N THR A 312 -14.83 26.87 -24.12
CA THR A 312 -15.16 26.04 -25.29
C THR A 312 -14.21 24.84 -25.39
N VAL A 313 -14.75 23.66 -25.65
CA VAL A 313 -14.01 22.43 -25.98
C VAL A 313 -14.45 21.96 -27.37
N SER A 314 -13.51 21.56 -28.22
CA SER A 314 -13.74 21.16 -29.61
C SER A 314 -13.33 19.70 -29.88
N GLY A 315 -13.72 19.14 -31.03
CA GLY A 315 -13.33 17.79 -31.42
C GLY A 315 -14.10 16.64 -30.74
N LEU A 316 -15.02 16.93 -29.82
CA LEU A 316 -15.72 15.93 -29.02
C LEU A 316 -16.63 15.02 -29.86
N THR A 317 -16.94 13.84 -29.34
CA THR A 317 -17.95 12.93 -29.89
C THR A 317 -19.19 12.93 -29.00
N GLN A 318 -20.36 13.17 -29.59
CA GLN A 318 -21.66 13.19 -28.93
C GLN A 318 -22.32 11.80 -28.96
N THR A 319 -22.96 11.45 -27.85
CA THR A 319 -23.73 10.21 -27.68
C THR A 319 -25.02 10.46 -26.90
N ASN A 320 -25.92 9.47 -26.91
CA ASN A 320 -27.14 9.44 -26.07
C ASN A 320 -27.09 8.42 -24.92
N ALA A 321 -25.92 7.87 -24.59
CA ALA A 321 -25.77 7.17 -23.31
C ALA A 321 -25.67 8.22 -22.21
N CYS A 322 -26.31 7.97 -21.07
CA CYS A 322 -26.26 8.88 -19.92
C CYS A 322 -24.91 8.78 -19.18
N ALA A 323 -24.62 9.79 -18.37
CA ALA A 323 -23.52 9.80 -17.41
C ALA A 323 -23.87 10.75 -16.25
N GLU A 324 -23.26 10.52 -15.09
CA GLU A 324 -23.49 11.26 -13.85
C GLU A 324 -22.19 11.93 -13.38
N PRO A 325 -22.25 12.97 -12.51
CA PRO A 325 -21.07 13.60 -11.93
C PRO A 325 -20.12 12.58 -11.28
N GLY A 326 -18.84 12.57 -11.72
CA GLY A 326 -17.82 11.59 -11.30
C GLY A 326 -17.55 10.46 -12.30
N ASP A 327 -18.42 10.25 -13.31
CA ASP A 327 -18.10 9.41 -14.47
C ASP A 327 -17.12 10.08 -15.44
N SER A 328 -16.83 11.37 -15.24
CA SER A 328 -15.76 12.14 -15.88
C SER A 328 -14.45 11.35 -15.96
N GLY A 329 -13.82 11.37 -17.13
CA GLY A 329 -12.63 10.57 -17.42
C GLY A 329 -12.89 9.11 -17.79
N GLY A 330 -14.05 8.55 -17.44
CA GLY A 330 -14.37 7.13 -17.64
C GLY A 330 -14.36 6.66 -19.09
N SER A 331 -14.06 5.38 -19.29
CA SER A 331 -13.85 4.73 -20.59
C SER A 331 -15.09 4.77 -21.49
N TRP A 332 -14.90 4.96 -22.81
CA TRP A 332 -15.90 4.67 -23.85
C TRP A 332 -15.38 3.60 -24.81
N VAL A 333 -16.12 2.51 -24.99
CA VAL A 333 -15.74 1.36 -25.84
C VAL A 333 -16.82 1.02 -26.87
N SER A 334 -16.39 0.54 -28.04
CA SER A 334 -17.25 -0.06 -29.06
C SER A 334 -16.66 -1.42 -29.43
N GLY A 335 -17.34 -2.51 -29.06
CA GLY A 335 -16.71 -3.83 -29.02
C GLY A 335 -15.51 -3.81 -28.06
N ASN A 336 -14.34 -4.26 -28.54
CA ASN A 336 -13.06 -4.22 -27.82
C ASN A 336 -12.18 -3.01 -28.20
N GLN A 337 -12.74 -1.99 -28.85
CA GLN A 337 -12.01 -0.81 -29.30
C GLN A 337 -12.28 0.41 -28.41
N ALA A 338 -11.22 0.97 -27.83
CA ALA A 338 -11.26 2.22 -27.07
C ALA A 338 -11.64 3.40 -27.97
N GLN A 339 -12.62 4.18 -27.55
CA GLN A 339 -13.18 5.33 -28.29
C GLN A 339 -12.77 6.67 -27.67
N GLY A 340 -12.85 6.80 -26.34
CA GLY A 340 -12.57 8.06 -25.66
C GLY A 340 -12.84 8.07 -24.17
N VAL A 341 -12.69 9.25 -23.55
CA VAL A 341 -12.90 9.49 -22.12
C VAL A 341 -14.07 10.46 -21.91
N THR A 342 -14.92 10.22 -20.91
CA THR A 342 -16.08 11.09 -20.61
C THR A 342 -15.63 12.52 -20.31
N SER A 343 -16.11 13.49 -21.09
CA SER A 343 -15.85 14.92 -20.87
C SER A 343 -16.97 15.57 -20.06
N GLY A 344 -18.23 15.39 -20.48
CA GLY A 344 -19.38 15.92 -19.75
C GLY A 344 -20.67 15.76 -20.54
N GLY A 345 -21.76 16.35 -20.07
CA GLY A 345 -23.06 16.18 -20.72
C GLY A 345 -24.17 17.06 -20.16
N SER A 346 -25.40 16.75 -20.55
CA SER A 346 -26.63 17.34 -20.04
C SER A 346 -27.73 16.28 -19.92
N GLY A 347 -28.64 16.46 -18.95
CA GLY A 347 -29.56 15.40 -18.53
C GLY A 347 -28.95 14.52 -17.44
N ASP A 348 -29.54 13.34 -17.22
CA ASP A 348 -29.14 12.38 -16.19
C ASP A 348 -29.49 10.93 -16.61
N CYS A 349 -29.13 9.94 -15.79
CA CYS A 349 -29.46 8.54 -16.06
C CYS A 349 -30.90 8.12 -15.70
N THR A 350 -31.74 9.06 -15.22
CA THR A 350 -33.15 8.81 -14.90
C THR A 350 -34.10 9.25 -16.03
N SER A 351 -33.77 10.38 -16.66
CA SER A 351 -34.54 11.06 -17.70
C SER A 351 -33.89 10.95 -19.09
N GLY A 352 -32.64 10.47 -19.16
CA GLY A 352 -31.82 10.44 -20.34
C GLY A 352 -31.00 11.72 -20.50
N GLY A 353 -30.01 11.68 -21.39
CA GLY A 353 -29.08 12.80 -21.56
C GLY A 353 -28.33 12.77 -22.87
N THR A 354 -27.55 13.82 -23.10
CA THR A 354 -26.54 13.92 -24.15
C THR A 354 -25.18 13.95 -23.48
N THR A 355 -24.32 12.99 -23.79
CA THR A 355 -22.98 12.89 -23.19
C THR A 355 -21.91 12.95 -24.27
N PHE A 356 -20.87 13.72 -23.99
CA PHE A 356 -19.74 13.96 -24.87
C PHE A 356 -18.47 13.28 -24.34
N PHE A 357 -17.69 12.69 -25.23
CA PHE A 357 -16.38 12.13 -24.90
C PHE A 357 -15.27 12.71 -25.77
N GLN A 358 -14.09 12.86 -25.19
CA GLN A 358 -12.86 13.25 -25.87
C GLN A 358 -12.24 12.01 -26.56
N PRO A 359 -12.01 12.01 -27.89
CA PRO A 359 -11.50 10.82 -28.59
C PRO A 359 -10.12 10.37 -28.09
N VAL A 360 -9.97 9.08 -27.79
CA VAL A 360 -8.74 8.52 -27.18
C VAL A 360 -7.50 8.71 -28.05
N ASN A 361 -7.66 8.58 -29.38
CA ASN A 361 -6.56 8.70 -30.33
C ASN A 361 -5.90 10.09 -30.33
N GLU A 362 -6.65 11.14 -29.99
CA GLU A 362 -6.09 12.48 -29.82
C GLU A 362 -5.15 12.53 -28.61
N ILE A 363 -5.59 11.97 -27.48
CA ILE A 363 -4.82 11.92 -26.22
C ILE A 363 -3.52 11.12 -26.41
N LEU A 364 -3.62 9.95 -27.07
CA LEU A 364 -2.47 9.10 -27.38
C LEU A 364 -1.46 9.83 -28.27
N SER A 365 -1.94 10.55 -29.29
CA SER A 365 -1.09 11.34 -30.19
C SER A 365 -0.45 12.54 -29.49
N ALA A 366 -1.23 13.29 -28.70
CA ALA A 366 -0.79 14.50 -28.01
C ALA A 366 0.32 14.25 -26.97
N TYR A 367 0.27 13.09 -26.29
CA TYR A 367 1.22 12.73 -25.23
C TYR A 367 2.19 11.61 -25.62
N GLY A 368 2.14 11.08 -26.85
CA GLY A 368 3.01 10.00 -27.31
C GLY A 368 2.81 8.68 -26.58
N LEU A 369 1.57 8.40 -26.14
CA LEU A 369 1.21 7.25 -25.31
C LEU A 369 0.83 6.04 -26.16
N SER A 370 0.95 4.85 -25.58
CA SER A 370 0.46 3.59 -26.15
C SER A 370 -0.49 2.93 -25.17
N LEU A 371 -1.67 2.51 -25.64
CA LEU A 371 -2.63 1.73 -24.85
C LEU A 371 -2.03 0.41 -24.38
N VAL A 372 -2.43 -0.03 -23.20
CA VAL A 372 -2.28 -1.43 -22.79
C VAL A 372 -3.41 -2.23 -23.45
N THR A 373 -3.04 -3.26 -24.22
CA THR A 373 -3.99 -4.10 -24.97
C THR A 373 -3.78 -5.59 -24.66
N GLY A 374 -4.86 -6.37 -24.70
CA GLY A 374 -4.86 -7.83 -24.47
C GLY A 374 -5.30 -8.65 -25.67
#